data_AF-A0A7L5FDZ0-F1
#
_entry.id   AF-A0A7L5FDZ0-F1
#
_cell.length_a   1.000
_cell.length_b   1.000
_cell.length_c   1.000
_cell.angle_alpha   90.00
_cell.angle_beta   90.00
_cell.angle_gamma   90.00
#
_symmetry.space_group_name_H-M   'P 1'
#
loop_
_entity.id
_entity.type
_entity.pdbx_description
1 polymer ?
#
loop_
_entity_poly.entity_id
_entity_poly.type
_entity_poly.pdbx_seq_one_letter_code
_entity_poly.pdbx_strand_id
1 'polypeptide(L)'
;MKTIKIAGGILFISSLLFSCQADKKNLIDIKIIEKDGLENMTYLPNLEFNEIKDSALFLFDEKDYYRIFTSEIKVAPPIFQNDVIKVRVFTRSQFVENKYEYGFLVRTYSKDGKIKDEMVVASTIGDLSCEGKVTSDLRIVTYCPGGEKTIAQIEKDGAIKILENE
;
A
#
# COMPACT_ATOMS: atom_id res chain seq x y z
N MET A 1 27.98 71.51 1.27
CA MET A 1 26.99 70.95 2.22
C MET A 1 25.74 70.53 1.46
N LYS A 2 25.47 69.23 1.35
CA LYS A 2 24.12 68.66 1.44
C LYS A 2 24.23 67.14 1.51
N THR A 3 23.60 66.64 2.56
CA THR A 3 23.60 65.31 3.16
C THR A 3 23.03 64.22 2.26
N ILE A 4 23.75 63.10 2.24
CA ILE A 4 23.30 61.78 1.82
C ILE A 4 22.15 61.34 2.73
N LYS A 5 21.03 60.89 2.15
CA LYS A 5 20.00 60.11 2.85
C LYS A 5 19.83 58.78 2.11
N ILE A 6 20.43 57.74 2.66
CA ILE A 6 20.21 56.34 2.29
C ILE A 6 18.88 55.94 2.92
N ALA A 7 17.84 55.81 2.10
CA ALA A 7 16.59 55.18 2.51
C ALA A 7 16.70 53.68 2.19
N GLY A 8 17.08 52.90 3.21
CA GLY A 8 17.08 51.44 3.15
C GLY A 8 15.66 50.92 3.07
N GLY A 9 15.24 50.45 1.89
CA GLY A 9 14.06 49.62 1.73
C GLY A 9 14.37 48.21 2.22
N ILE A 10 13.99 47.89 3.45
CA ILE A 10 14.02 46.54 3.97
C ILE A 10 12.93 45.74 3.26
N LEU A 11 13.33 44.87 2.34
CA LEU A 11 12.53 43.80 1.78
C LEU A 11 12.14 42.84 2.91
N PHE A 12 10.96 43.05 3.49
CA PHE A 12 10.31 42.07 4.35
C PHE A 12 9.78 40.95 3.44
N ILE A 13 10.69 40.05 3.05
CA ILE A 13 10.30 38.75 2.50
C ILE A 13 9.70 38.01 3.69
N SER A 14 8.38 38.11 3.83
CA SER A 14 7.64 37.19 4.68
C SER A 14 7.84 35.80 4.07
N SER A 15 8.83 35.07 4.56
CA SER A 15 8.85 33.63 4.52
C SER A 15 7.60 33.16 5.28
N LEU A 16 6.48 33.14 4.57
CA LEU A 16 5.39 32.24 4.87
C LEU A 16 6.04 30.87 4.91
N LEU A 17 6.39 30.45 6.13
CA LEU A 17 6.64 29.08 6.49
C LEU A 17 5.32 28.37 6.17
N PHE A 18 5.18 27.96 4.91
CA PHE A 18 4.38 26.80 4.57
C PHE A 18 5.02 25.67 5.36
N SER A 19 4.57 25.52 6.60
CA SER A 19 4.45 24.23 7.25
C SER A 19 3.55 23.42 6.32
N CYS A 20 4.14 22.86 5.26
CA CYS A 20 3.69 21.60 4.69
C CYS A 20 3.87 20.60 5.83
N GLN A 21 2.91 20.59 6.75
CA GLN A 21 2.57 19.40 7.48
C GLN A 21 2.10 18.47 6.37
N ALA A 22 3.06 17.74 5.78
CA ALA A 22 2.78 16.79 4.73
C ALA A 22 1.84 15.79 5.39
N ASP A 23 0.55 15.93 5.10
CA ASP A 23 -0.43 14.91 5.46
C ASP A 23 0.19 13.60 5.00
N LYS A 24 0.46 12.71 5.97
CA LYS A 24 1.04 11.40 5.71
C LYS A 24 0.02 10.63 4.87
N LYS A 25 0.07 10.85 3.56
CA LYS A 25 -0.87 10.26 2.62
C LYS A 25 -0.61 8.76 2.60
N ASN A 26 -1.67 7.97 2.71
CA ASN A 26 -1.58 6.53 2.54
C ASN A 26 -1.10 6.24 1.11
N LEU A 27 -0.16 5.31 0.97
CA LEU A 27 0.28 4.77 -0.31
C LEU A 27 -0.84 3.91 -0.94
N ILE A 28 -1.59 3.22 -0.07
CA ILE A 28 -2.87 2.61 -0.41
C ILE A 28 -3.73 2.51 0.87
N ASP A 29 -5.03 2.66 0.74
CA ASP A 29 -6.04 2.51 1.80
C ASP A 29 -7.19 1.67 1.21
N ILE A 30 -7.40 0.48 1.75
CA ILE A 30 -8.34 -0.53 1.25
C ILE A 30 -9.47 -0.69 2.26
N LYS A 31 -10.70 -0.58 1.77
CA LYS A 31 -11.92 -0.66 2.57
C LYS A 31 -12.92 -1.61 1.97
N ILE A 32 -13.72 -2.21 2.83
CA ILE A 32 -14.87 -3.02 2.46
C ILE A 32 -16.08 -2.09 2.44
N ILE A 33 -16.82 -2.13 1.33
CA ILE A 33 -18.10 -1.45 1.19
C ILE A 33 -19.17 -2.48 0.90
N GLU A 34 -20.31 -2.35 1.54
CA GLU A 34 -21.48 -3.13 1.20
C GLU A 34 -22.32 -2.35 0.19
N LYS A 35 -22.65 -2.99 -0.93
CA LYS A 35 -23.55 -2.42 -1.93
C LYS A 35 -24.51 -3.50 -2.40
N ASP A 36 -25.81 -3.21 -2.31
CA ASP A 36 -26.89 -4.12 -2.72
C ASP A 36 -26.82 -5.50 -2.01
N GLY A 37 -26.36 -5.52 -0.75
CA GLY A 37 -26.16 -6.75 0.03
C GLY A 37 -24.92 -7.56 -0.36
N LEU A 38 -24.05 -7.01 -1.19
CA LEU A 38 -22.79 -7.63 -1.63
C LEU A 38 -21.59 -6.83 -1.11
N GLU A 39 -20.69 -7.50 -0.41
CA GLU A 39 -19.40 -6.92 -0.02
C GLU A 39 -18.51 -6.74 -1.24
N ASN A 40 -17.94 -5.53 -1.36
CA ASN A 40 -16.95 -5.19 -2.37
C ASN A 40 -15.76 -4.50 -1.71
N MET A 41 -14.56 -4.64 -2.29
CA MET A 41 -13.39 -3.90 -1.84
C MET A 41 -13.14 -2.67 -2.71
N THR A 42 -12.87 -1.55 -2.07
CA THR A 42 -12.44 -0.29 -2.71
C THR A 42 -11.11 0.16 -2.17
N TYR A 43 -10.36 0.92 -2.97
CA TYR A 43 -9.05 1.40 -2.57
C TYR A 43 -8.73 2.81 -3.07
N LEU A 44 -7.93 3.54 -2.30
CA LEU A 44 -7.39 4.85 -2.65
C LEU A 44 -5.87 4.91 -2.40
N PRO A 45 -5.08 5.57 -3.26
CA PRO A 45 -5.47 6.14 -4.55
C PRO A 45 -5.90 5.04 -5.54
N ASN A 46 -6.61 5.42 -6.60
CA ASN A 46 -7.02 4.46 -7.63
C ASN A 46 -5.78 3.97 -8.39
N LEU A 47 -5.33 2.74 -8.08
CA LEU A 47 -4.24 2.06 -8.76
C LEU A 47 -4.77 1.25 -9.95
N GLU A 48 -4.05 1.31 -11.06
CA GLU A 48 -4.31 0.45 -12.22
C GLU A 48 -3.69 -0.93 -11.99
N PHE A 49 -4.54 -1.92 -11.71
CA PHE A 49 -4.12 -3.31 -11.52
C PHE A 49 -4.13 -4.04 -12.85
N ASN A 50 -2.98 -4.62 -13.21
CA ASN A 50 -2.82 -5.38 -14.44
C ASN A 50 -2.85 -6.88 -14.13
N GLU A 51 -3.64 -7.62 -14.90
CA GLU A 51 -3.55 -9.08 -14.90
C GLU A 51 -2.13 -9.50 -15.28
N ILE A 52 -1.56 -10.41 -14.50
CA ILE A 52 -0.30 -11.02 -14.87
C ILE A 52 -0.63 -12.32 -15.60
N LYS A 53 -0.53 -12.30 -16.92
CA LYS A 53 -0.61 -13.49 -17.77
C LYS A 53 0.78 -13.80 -18.31
N ASP A 54 1.22 -15.03 -18.07
CA ASP A 54 2.45 -15.67 -18.59
C ASP A 54 3.78 -14.94 -18.33
N SER A 55 4.77 -15.68 -17.81
CA SER A 55 6.24 -15.41 -17.90
C SER A 55 6.96 -14.61 -16.80
N ALA A 56 6.33 -14.11 -15.73
CA ALA A 56 7.05 -13.35 -14.72
C ALA A 56 7.52 -14.22 -13.53
N LEU A 57 8.49 -15.12 -13.77
CA LEU A 57 9.10 -16.01 -12.76
C LEU A 57 9.63 -15.25 -11.53
N PHE A 58 9.93 -13.96 -11.68
CA PHE A 58 10.42 -13.08 -10.62
C PHE A 58 9.31 -12.41 -9.79
N LEU A 59 8.07 -12.37 -10.27
CA LEU A 59 6.96 -11.75 -9.54
C LEU A 59 6.30 -12.73 -8.58
N PHE A 60 6.41 -14.02 -8.85
CA PHE A 60 5.65 -15.08 -8.19
C PHE A 60 6.55 -16.02 -7.41
N ASP A 61 6.05 -16.47 -6.27
CA ASP A 61 6.59 -17.61 -5.54
C ASP A 61 5.84 -18.90 -5.95
N GLU A 62 6.29 -20.04 -5.42
CA GLU A 62 5.63 -21.33 -5.66
C GLU A 62 4.15 -21.34 -5.22
N LYS A 63 3.82 -20.64 -4.13
CA LYS A 63 2.44 -20.54 -3.62
C LYS A 63 1.54 -19.78 -4.60
N ASP A 64 2.08 -18.76 -5.26
CA ASP A 64 1.36 -18.02 -6.29
C ASP A 64 1.05 -18.88 -7.49
N TYR A 65 1.96 -19.75 -7.93
CA TYR A 65 1.68 -20.66 -9.04
C TYR A 65 0.42 -21.48 -8.79
N TYR A 66 0.28 -22.06 -7.60
CA TYR A 66 -0.94 -22.78 -7.22
C TYR A 66 -2.18 -21.87 -7.21
N ARG A 67 -2.04 -20.64 -6.71
CA ARG A 67 -3.13 -19.66 -6.63
C ARG A 67 -3.57 -19.13 -7.99
N ILE A 68 -2.67 -18.98 -8.95
CA ILE A 68 -2.99 -18.51 -10.31
C ILE A 68 -3.94 -19.48 -11.01
N PHE A 69 -3.84 -20.78 -10.75
CA PHE A 69 -4.75 -21.77 -11.33
C PHE A 69 -6.18 -21.65 -10.80
N THR A 70 -6.38 -21.03 -9.62
CA THR A 70 -7.67 -20.98 -8.92
C THR A 70 -8.22 -19.56 -8.76
N SER A 71 -7.40 -18.54 -9.00
CA SER A 71 -7.70 -17.15 -8.65
C SER A 71 -7.17 -16.20 -9.71
N GLU A 72 -7.89 -15.11 -9.93
CA GLU A 72 -7.44 -14.00 -10.78
C GLU A 72 -6.47 -13.14 -9.97
N ILE A 73 -5.19 -13.14 -10.35
CA ILE A 73 -4.14 -12.33 -9.69
C ILE A 73 -3.79 -11.12 -10.54
N LYS A 74 -3.85 -9.94 -9.94
CA LYS A 74 -3.41 -8.68 -10.56
C LYS A 74 -2.38 -7.99 -9.70
N VAL A 75 -1.58 -7.13 -10.32
CA VAL A 75 -0.55 -6.35 -9.63
C VAL A 75 -0.63 -4.88 -10.02
N ALA A 76 -0.43 -4.02 -9.03
CA ALA A 76 -0.27 -2.58 -9.25
C ALA A 76 1.19 -2.24 -9.62
N PRO A 77 1.44 -1.08 -10.26
CA PRO A 77 2.74 -0.45 -10.25
C PRO A 77 3.30 -0.32 -8.82
N PRO A 78 4.63 -0.17 -8.64
CA PRO A 78 5.20 0.03 -7.32
C PRO A 78 4.53 1.19 -6.58
N ILE A 79 4.00 0.92 -5.38
CA ILE A 79 3.46 1.95 -4.49
C ILE A 79 4.59 2.65 -3.73
N PHE A 80 5.78 2.04 -3.69
CA PHE A 80 7.01 2.62 -3.19
C PHE A 80 8.21 1.98 -3.89
N GLN A 81 9.25 2.78 -4.15
CA GLN A 81 10.52 2.30 -4.67
C GLN A 81 11.67 3.21 -4.24
N ASN A 82 12.78 2.61 -3.82
CA ASN A 82 14.06 3.30 -3.60
C ASN A 82 15.22 2.47 -4.20
N ASP A 83 16.46 2.79 -3.85
CA ASP A 83 17.65 2.12 -4.36
C ASP A 83 17.84 0.67 -3.88
N VAL A 84 17.13 0.28 -2.82
CA VAL A 84 17.28 -1.02 -2.16
C VAL A 84 16.08 -1.92 -2.45
N ILE A 85 14.86 -1.37 -2.33
CA ILE A 85 13.62 -2.12 -2.34
C ILE A 85 12.55 -1.52 -3.26
N LYS A 86 11.62 -2.38 -3.65
CA LYS A 86 10.39 -2.07 -4.37
C LYS A 86 9.22 -2.70 -3.64
N VAL A 87 8.15 -1.96 -3.41
CA VAL A 87 6.93 -2.43 -2.75
C VAL A 87 5.79 -2.41 -3.75
N ARG A 88 5.09 -3.54 -3.88
CA ARG A 88 3.94 -3.68 -4.77
C ARG A 88 2.74 -4.23 -4.00
N VAL A 89 1.56 -3.92 -4.53
CA VAL A 89 0.29 -4.48 -4.07
C VAL A 89 -0.22 -5.44 -5.11
N PHE A 90 -0.65 -6.60 -4.65
CA PHE A 90 -1.31 -7.62 -5.44
C PHE A 90 -2.76 -7.72 -5.00
N THR A 91 -3.65 -7.89 -5.96
CA THR A 91 -5.03 -8.30 -5.70
C THR A 91 -5.22 -9.74 -6.14
N ARG A 92 -6.07 -10.43 -5.40
CA ARG A 92 -6.57 -11.75 -5.74
C ARG A 92 -8.09 -11.73 -5.65
N SER A 93 -8.75 -12.28 -6.66
CA SER A 93 -10.19 -12.52 -6.65
C SER A 93 -10.48 -13.98 -6.96
N GLN A 94 -11.46 -14.55 -6.25
CA GLN A 94 -11.97 -15.88 -6.50
C GLN A 94 -13.48 -15.94 -6.30
N PHE A 95 -14.15 -16.83 -7.01
CA PHE A 95 -15.59 -17.05 -6.87
C PHE A 95 -15.83 -18.36 -6.12
N VAL A 96 -16.34 -18.27 -4.89
CA VAL A 96 -16.54 -19.40 -3.98
C VAL A 96 -17.94 -19.29 -3.39
N GLU A 97 -18.68 -20.40 -3.33
CA GLU A 97 -20.01 -20.47 -2.69
C GLU A 97 -20.99 -19.33 -3.11
N ASN A 98 -20.99 -18.99 -4.41
CA ASN A 98 -21.80 -17.92 -5.00
C ASN A 98 -21.44 -16.48 -4.58
N LYS A 99 -20.29 -16.24 -3.96
CA LYS A 99 -19.76 -14.90 -3.68
C LYS A 99 -18.37 -14.70 -4.28
N TYR A 100 -18.02 -13.45 -4.59
CA TYR A 100 -16.64 -13.09 -4.89
C TYR A 100 -15.91 -12.76 -3.58
N GLU A 101 -14.75 -13.36 -3.42
CA GLU A 101 -13.84 -13.06 -2.33
C GLU A 101 -12.60 -12.35 -2.86
N TYR A 102 -12.09 -11.41 -2.08
CA TYR A 102 -11.00 -10.52 -2.47
C TYR A 102 -9.88 -10.56 -1.44
N GLY A 103 -8.64 -10.52 -1.91
CA GLY A 103 -7.47 -10.42 -1.05
C GLY A 103 -6.48 -9.38 -1.59
N PHE A 104 -5.94 -8.56 -0.70
CA PHE A 104 -4.89 -7.60 -0.99
C PHE A 104 -3.62 -8.00 -0.24
N LEU A 105 -2.54 -8.19 -0.99
CA LEU A 105 -1.23 -8.55 -0.47
C LEU A 105 -0.23 -7.45 -0.78
N VAL A 106 0.54 -7.02 0.21
CA VAL A 106 1.76 -6.24 -0.02
C VAL A 106 2.93 -7.19 -0.13
N ARG A 107 3.77 -6.98 -1.14
CA ARG A 107 5.00 -7.73 -1.33
C ARG A 107 6.16 -6.79 -1.59
N THR A 108 7.29 -7.11 -0.97
CA THR A 108 8.53 -6.36 -1.10
C THR A 108 9.52 -7.15 -1.95
N TYR A 109 10.33 -6.43 -2.70
CA TYR A 109 11.33 -6.98 -3.59
C TYR A 109 12.66 -6.26 -3.38
N SER A 110 13.77 -6.97 -3.50
CA SER A 110 15.09 -6.37 -3.67
C SER A 110 15.23 -5.79 -5.08
N LYS A 111 16.27 -4.96 -5.28
CA LYS A 111 16.59 -4.35 -6.57
C LYS A 111 16.76 -5.36 -7.72
N ASP A 112 17.31 -6.54 -7.44
CA ASP A 112 17.48 -7.64 -8.40
C ASP A 112 16.18 -8.42 -8.68
N GLY A 113 15.05 -7.97 -8.11
CA GLY A 113 13.73 -8.53 -8.37
C GLY A 113 13.38 -9.76 -7.55
N LYS A 114 14.20 -10.14 -6.55
CA LYS A 114 13.85 -11.24 -5.65
C LYS A 114 12.82 -10.78 -4.62
N ILE A 115 11.85 -11.64 -4.34
CA ILE A 115 10.89 -11.44 -3.26
C ILE A 115 11.64 -11.42 -1.93
N LYS A 116 11.37 -10.41 -1.10
CA LYS A 116 11.98 -10.25 0.23
C LYS A 116 11.03 -10.68 1.32
N ASP A 117 9.79 -10.21 1.25
CA ASP A 117 8.74 -10.56 2.20
C ASP A 117 7.35 -10.24 1.64
N GLU A 118 6.31 -10.76 2.29
CA GLU A 118 4.92 -10.49 1.94
C GLU A 118 3.98 -10.49 3.14
N MET A 119 2.90 -9.72 3.06
CA MET A 119 1.87 -9.68 4.09
C MET A 119 0.50 -9.36 3.50
N VAL A 120 -0.54 -10.03 3.99
CA VAL A 120 -1.94 -9.71 3.65
C VAL A 120 -2.31 -8.41 4.36
N VAL A 121 -2.81 -7.44 3.61
CA VAL A 121 -3.22 -6.12 4.11
C VAL A 121 -4.72 -6.06 4.35
N ALA A 122 -5.51 -6.66 3.47
CA ALA A 122 -6.97 -6.71 3.56
C ALA A 122 -7.46 -8.01 2.92
N SER A 123 -8.56 -8.59 3.42
CA SER A 123 -9.12 -9.83 2.88
C SER A 123 -10.59 -10.02 3.23
N THR A 124 -11.39 -10.43 2.24
CA THR A 124 -12.72 -11.05 2.41
C THR A 124 -12.72 -12.57 2.14
N ILE A 125 -11.54 -13.20 2.00
CA ILE A 125 -11.42 -14.64 1.73
C ILE A 125 -11.85 -15.45 2.96
N GLY A 126 -12.74 -16.41 2.76
CA GLY A 126 -13.35 -17.22 3.82
C GLY A 126 -14.32 -16.41 4.67
N ASP A 127 -14.08 -16.40 5.99
CA ASP A 127 -14.84 -15.64 6.98
C ASP A 127 -14.12 -14.36 7.43
N LEU A 128 -13.03 -13.98 6.76
CA LEU A 128 -12.33 -12.73 7.02
C LEU A 128 -13.13 -11.56 6.45
N SER A 129 -13.08 -10.41 7.10
CA SER A 129 -13.61 -9.15 6.56
C SER A 129 -12.72 -7.99 7.03
N CYS A 130 -11.43 -8.15 6.73
CA CYS A 130 -10.38 -7.25 7.20
C CYS A 130 -10.10 -6.14 6.19
N GLU A 131 -10.05 -4.91 6.68
CA GLU A 131 -9.60 -3.72 5.96
C GLU A 131 -8.13 -3.45 6.24
N GLY A 132 -7.49 -2.62 5.42
CA GLY A 132 -6.12 -2.22 5.74
C GLY A 132 -5.53 -1.17 4.84
N LYS A 133 -4.39 -0.63 5.27
CA LYS A 133 -3.69 0.46 4.58
C LYS A 133 -2.19 0.30 4.68
N VAL A 134 -1.51 0.89 3.70
CA VAL A 134 -0.07 1.11 3.73
C VAL A 134 0.19 2.61 3.80
N THR A 135 0.87 3.06 4.84
CA THR A 135 1.19 4.46 5.04
C THR A 135 2.47 4.87 4.31
N SER A 136 2.70 6.17 4.14
CA SER A 136 3.91 6.71 3.49
C SER A 136 5.21 6.40 4.24
N ASP A 137 5.15 6.13 5.55
CA ASP A 137 6.27 5.63 6.35
C ASP A 137 6.39 4.09 6.32
N LEU A 138 5.75 3.45 5.34
CA LEU A 138 5.82 2.02 5.04
C LEU A 138 5.32 1.12 6.17
N ARG A 139 4.33 1.61 6.94
CA ARG A 139 3.59 0.75 7.87
C ARG A 139 2.41 0.13 7.18
N ILE A 140 2.23 -1.16 7.42
CA ILE A 140 1.05 -1.93 7.07
C ILE A 140 0.18 -1.94 8.31
N VAL A 141 -1.08 -1.54 8.16
CA VAL A 141 -2.06 -1.57 9.24
C VAL A 141 -3.29 -2.30 8.75
N THR A 142 -3.65 -3.38 9.43
CA THR A 142 -4.81 -4.22 9.13
C THR A 142 -5.76 -4.21 10.32
N TYR A 143 -7.06 -4.14 10.03
CA TYR A 143 -8.13 -4.13 11.02
C TYR A 143 -9.18 -5.17 10.62
N CYS A 144 -9.52 -6.07 11.53
CA CYS A 144 -10.56 -7.07 11.30
C CYS A 144 -11.78 -6.84 12.21
N PRO A 145 -12.97 -7.34 11.82
CA PRO A 145 -14.17 -7.25 12.66
C PRO A 145 -13.94 -8.11 13.90
N GLY A 146 -14.10 -7.52 15.07
CA GLY A 146 -13.69 -8.13 16.35
C GLY A 146 -12.69 -7.29 17.13
N GLY A 147 -12.14 -6.24 16.51
CA GLY A 147 -11.19 -5.32 17.13
C GLY A 147 -9.73 -5.75 16.96
N GLU A 148 -9.50 -6.89 16.32
CA GLU A 148 -8.17 -7.38 15.99
C GLU A 148 -7.46 -6.38 15.08
N LYS A 149 -6.20 -6.11 15.42
CA LYS A 149 -5.40 -5.11 14.76
C LYS A 149 -3.98 -5.59 14.64
N THR A 150 -3.49 -5.59 13.41
CA THR A 150 -2.08 -5.90 13.13
C THR A 150 -1.39 -4.65 12.59
N ILE A 151 -0.25 -4.30 13.18
CA ILE A 151 0.67 -3.30 12.64
C ILE A 151 1.98 -3.99 12.29
N ALA A 152 2.42 -3.82 11.05
CA ALA A 152 3.75 -4.23 10.63
C ALA A 152 4.51 -3.05 9.98
N GLN A 153 5.82 -3.11 10.03
CA GLN A 153 6.73 -2.16 9.40
C GLN A 153 7.49 -2.86 8.28
N ILE A 154 7.48 -2.27 7.09
CA ILE A 154 8.43 -2.66 6.04
C ILE A 154 9.75 -1.98 6.39
N GLU A 155 10.77 -2.78 6.67
CA GLU A 155 12.11 -2.34 7.02
C GLU A 155 12.89 -1.89 5.78
N LYS A 156 14.03 -1.22 6.01
CA LYS A 156 14.85 -0.66 4.92
C LYS A 156 15.39 -1.70 3.95
N ASP A 157 15.55 -2.94 4.41
CA ASP A 157 16.00 -4.08 3.61
C ASP A 157 14.84 -4.84 2.95
N GLY A 158 13.59 -4.43 3.21
CA GLY A 158 12.38 -5.01 2.66
C GLY A 158 11.75 -6.10 3.52
N ALA A 159 12.33 -6.49 4.65
CA ALA A 159 11.68 -7.41 5.57
C ALA A 159 10.41 -6.76 6.16
N ILE A 160 9.37 -7.54 6.41
CA ILE A 160 8.14 -7.08 7.07
C ILE A 160 8.17 -7.55 8.51
N LYS A 161 8.26 -6.60 9.44
CA LYS A 161 8.30 -6.89 10.87
C LYS A 161 6.97 -6.53 11.52
N ILE A 162 6.29 -7.52 12.10
CA ILE A 162 5.11 -7.28 12.94
C ILE A 162 5.56 -6.54 14.21
N LEU A 163 4.92 -5.40 14.47
CA LEU A 163 5.14 -4.56 15.65
C LEU A 163 4.07 -4.78 16.71
N GLU A 164 2.83 -5.00 16.28
CA GLU A 164 1.66 -5.16 17.11
C GLU A 164 0.74 -6.19 16.45
N ASN A 165 0.22 -7.11 17.25
CA ASN A 165 -0.80 -8.07 16.84
C ASN A 165 -1.69 -8.34 18.05
N GLU A 166 -2.83 -7.65 18.09
CA GLU A 166 -3.82 -7.68 19.17
C GLU A 166 -5.07 -8.43 18.72
#